data_AF-A0A1U9ZT80-F1
#
_entry.id   AF-A0A1U9ZT80-F1
#
_cell.length_a   1.000
_cell.length_b   1.000
_cell.length_c   1.000
_cell.angle_alpha   90.00
_cell.angle_beta   90.00
_cell.angle_gamma   90.00
#
_symmetry.space_group_name_H-M   'P 1'
#
loop_
_entity.id
_entity.type
_entity.pdbx_description
1 polymer ?
#
loop_
_entity_poly.entity_id
_entity_poly.type
_entity_poly.pdbx_seq_one_letter_code
_entity_poly.pdbx_strand_id
1 'polypeptide(L)'
;MLQMAVSLREDRPGGPVDYFLALLQDRLPLWLSILHDLSHRAGKGSVSGNLLPVARAGIDHYIDVQSAALPAFTSPNVTVRFRQALRDTGLGPQTEIAPLAAYLAAEQRLGRVRADADPDASARLLVAGCFHRAYIEMFVGADACPARDVSAREIVRELRLEPAPQPAGR
;
A
#
# COMPACT_ATOMS: atom_id res chain seq x y z
N MET A 1 40.51 2.43 -0.26
CA MET A 1 40.20 2.37 -1.72
C MET A 1 38.91 1.61 -2.02
N LEU A 2 38.66 0.42 -1.45
CA LEU A 2 37.44 -0.38 -1.70
C LEU A 2 36.13 0.36 -1.36
N GLN A 3 36.10 1.09 -0.24
CA GLN A 3 34.92 1.82 0.23
C GLN A 3 34.55 3.01 -0.67
N MET A 4 35.54 3.69 -1.25
CA MET A 4 35.31 4.77 -2.22
C MET A 4 34.84 4.23 -3.57
N ALA A 5 35.34 3.07 -4.01
CA ALA A 5 34.91 2.42 -5.25
C ALA A 5 33.46 1.89 -5.18
N VAL A 6 33.01 1.45 -4.00
CA VAL A 6 31.61 1.06 -3.76
C VAL A 6 30.69 2.28 -3.76
N SER A 7 31.08 3.36 -3.07
CA SER A 7 30.31 4.62 -3.04
C SER A 7 30.14 5.21 -4.45
N LEU A 8 31.17 5.15 -5.29
CA LEU A 8 31.12 5.60 -6.69
C LEU A 8 30.23 4.71 -7.59
N ARG A 9 29.99 3.46 -7.21
CA ARG A 9 29.13 2.53 -7.97
C ARG A 9 27.66 2.66 -7.59
N GLU A 10 27.38 2.98 -6.33
CA GLU A 10 26.03 3.29 -5.83
C GLU A 10 25.53 4.65 -6.33
N ASP A 11 26.43 5.60 -6.64
CA ASP A 11 26.06 6.96 -7.06
C ASP A 11 25.86 7.16 -8.59
N ARG A 12 26.05 6.14 -9.44
CA ARG A 12 25.92 6.28 -10.90
C ARG A 12 24.46 6.37 -11.37
N PRO A 13 24.19 7.16 -12.43
CA PRO A 13 22.95 7.04 -13.20
C PRO A 13 22.74 5.60 -13.70
N GLY A 14 21.54 5.06 -13.54
CA GLY A 14 21.23 3.65 -13.81
C GLY A 14 21.56 2.72 -12.65
N GLY A 15 21.76 3.26 -11.45
CA GLY A 15 21.95 2.49 -10.22
C GLY A 15 20.64 1.89 -9.69
N PRO A 16 20.69 1.11 -8.60
CA PRO A 16 19.51 0.42 -8.06
C PRO A 16 18.35 1.35 -7.66
N VAL A 17 18.65 2.57 -7.20
CA VAL A 17 17.63 3.59 -6.91
C VAL A 17 16.95 4.07 -8.19
N ASP A 18 17.71 4.32 -9.26
CA ASP A 18 17.13 4.77 -10.53
C ASP A 18 16.26 3.67 -11.15
N TYR A 19 16.68 2.41 -11.05
CA TYR A 19 15.86 1.26 -11.45
C TYR A 19 14.57 1.18 -10.63
N PHE A 20 14.66 1.33 -9.31
CA PHE A 20 13.47 1.32 -8.46
C PHE A 20 12.52 2.48 -8.78
N LEU A 21 13.04 3.69 -8.98
CA LEU A 21 12.24 4.85 -9.35
C LEU A 21 11.58 4.67 -10.71
N ALA A 22 12.28 4.10 -11.70
CA ALA A 22 11.70 3.77 -13.00
C ALA A 22 10.59 2.73 -12.88
N LEU A 23 10.80 1.69 -12.07
CA LEU A 23 9.79 0.67 -11.80
C LEU A 23 8.57 1.27 -11.07
N LEU A 24 8.78 2.14 -10.09
CA LEU A 24 7.71 2.87 -9.43
C LEU A 24 6.93 3.73 -10.42
N GLN A 25 7.60 4.48 -11.29
CA GLN A 25 6.93 5.29 -12.32
C GLN A 25 6.09 4.45 -13.29
N ASP A 26 6.53 3.23 -13.62
CA ASP A 26 5.80 2.29 -14.47
C ASP A 26 4.57 1.69 -13.77
N ARG A 27 4.72 1.26 -12.51
CA ARG A 27 3.68 0.48 -11.80
C ARG A 27 2.71 1.31 -10.97
N LEU A 28 3.14 2.47 -10.51
CA LEU A 28 2.34 3.32 -9.62
C LEU A 28 1.08 3.91 -10.26
N PRO A 29 1.05 4.32 -11.54
CA PRO A 29 -0.16 4.87 -12.16
C PRO A 29 -1.37 3.91 -12.08
N LEU A 30 -1.14 2.61 -12.29
CA LEU A 30 -2.19 1.60 -12.17
C LEU A 30 -2.71 1.51 -10.72
N TRP A 31 -1.80 1.48 -9.74
CA TRP A 31 -2.17 1.45 -8.33
C TRP A 31 -2.98 2.69 -7.92
N LEU A 32 -2.52 3.88 -8.29
CA LEU A 32 -3.21 5.13 -7.99
C LEU A 32 -4.58 5.24 -8.67
N SER A 33 -4.74 4.70 -9.89
CA SER A 33 -6.03 4.64 -10.57
C SER A 33 -7.06 3.83 -9.76
N ILE A 34 -6.65 2.67 -9.23
CA ILE A 34 -7.51 1.80 -8.42
C ILE A 34 -7.94 2.52 -7.14
N LEU A 35 -7.03 3.27 -6.51
CA LEU A 35 -7.31 4.06 -5.32
C LEU A 35 -8.23 5.25 -5.62
N HIS A 36 -8.03 5.93 -6.75
CA HIS A 36 -8.86 7.06 -7.16
C HIS A 36 -10.31 6.64 -7.43
N ASP A 37 -10.50 5.49 -8.10
CA ASP A 37 -11.81 4.92 -8.41
C ASP A 37 -12.64 4.59 -7.15
N LEU A 38 -11.97 4.36 -6.02
CA LEU A 38 -12.63 4.06 -4.76
C LEU A 38 -13.53 5.21 -4.29
N SER A 39 -13.16 6.47 -4.59
CA SER A 39 -13.96 7.65 -4.24
C SER A 39 -15.36 7.61 -4.88
N HIS A 40 -15.48 7.06 -6.10
CA HIS A 40 -16.75 6.93 -6.82
C HIS A 40 -17.64 5.80 -6.32
N ARG A 41 -17.12 4.97 -5.39
CA ARG A 41 -17.84 3.83 -4.79
C ARG A 41 -18.47 4.16 -3.45
N ALA A 42 -18.24 5.35 -2.89
CA ALA A 42 -18.84 5.78 -1.63
C ALA A 42 -20.38 5.60 -1.66
N GLY A 43 -20.91 4.87 -0.67
CA GLY A 43 -22.34 4.60 -0.54
C GLY A 43 -22.88 3.49 -1.46
N LYS A 44 -22.04 2.85 -2.28
CA LYS A 44 -22.42 1.78 -3.21
C LYS A 44 -21.86 0.44 -2.74
N GLY A 45 -22.59 -0.66 -2.97
CA GLY A 45 -22.15 -2.00 -2.58
C GLY A 45 -22.02 -2.16 -1.06
N SER A 46 -21.07 -2.98 -0.60
CA SER A 46 -20.62 -3.05 0.81
C SER A 46 -19.22 -2.44 0.94
N VAL A 47 -18.86 -1.94 2.13
CA VAL A 47 -17.54 -1.34 2.36
C VAL A 47 -16.47 -2.42 2.17
N SER A 48 -16.69 -3.59 2.77
CA SER A 48 -15.81 -4.75 2.61
C SER A 48 -15.68 -5.18 1.14
N GLY A 49 -16.78 -5.12 0.38
CA GLY A 49 -16.78 -5.45 -1.05
C GLY A 49 -15.99 -4.46 -1.90
N ASN A 50 -15.99 -3.17 -1.55
CA ASN A 50 -15.21 -2.16 -2.24
C ASN A 50 -13.71 -2.21 -1.88
N LEU A 51 -13.37 -2.55 -0.64
CA LEU A 51 -11.98 -2.65 -0.19
C LEU A 51 -11.28 -3.94 -0.64
N LEU A 52 -12.02 -5.02 -0.90
CA LEU A 52 -11.42 -6.29 -1.30
C LEU A 52 -10.62 -6.22 -2.63
N PRO A 53 -11.14 -5.62 -3.72
CA PRO A 53 -10.35 -5.39 -4.93
C PRO A 53 -9.09 -4.55 -4.68
N VAL A 54 -9.18 -3.55 -3.79
CA VAL A 54 -8.05 -2.71 -3.40
C VAL A 54 -6.98 -3.52 -2.67
N ALA A 55 -7.37 -4.36 -1.71
CA ALA A 55 -6.44 -5.21 -0.97
C ALA A 55 -5.72 -6.22 -1.88
N ARG A 56 -6.44 -6.81 -2.85
CA ARG A 56 -5.82 -7.69 -3.88
C ARG A 56 -4.78 -6.93 -4.70
N ALA A 57 -5.18 -5.79 -5.26
CA ALA A 57 -4.29 -4.96 -6.06
C ALA A 57 -3.10 -4.44 -5.26
N GLY A 58 -3.29 -4.09 -3.99
CA GLY A 58 -2.23 -3.66 -3.09
C GLY A 58 -1.21 -4.76 -2.82
N ILE A 59 -1.65 -5.99 -2.56
CA ILE A 59 -0.75 -7.15 -2.41
C ILE A 59 0.08 -7.36 -3.68
N ASP A 60 -0.57 -7.37 -4.85
CA ASP A 60 0.14 -7.55 -6.13
C ASP A 60 1.11 -6.40 -6.40
N HIS A 61 0.70 -5.15 -6.15
CA HIS A 61 1.55 -3.97 -6.28
C HIS A 61 2.81 -4.08 -5.43
N TYR A 62 2.68 -4.41 -4.14
CA TYR A 62 3.84 -4.54 -3.27
C TYR A 62 4.73 -5.72 -3.68
N ILE A 63 4.19 -6.86 -4.10
CA ILE A 63 5.00 -7.98 -4.59
C ILE A 63 5.87 -7.55 -5.78
N ASP A 64 5.31 -6.77 -6.70
CA ASP A 64 6.02 -6.30 -7.89
C ASP A 64 7.15 -5.31 -7.57
N VAL A 65 6.96 -4.43 -6.58
CA VAL A 65 7.90 -3.31 -6.34
C VAL A 65 8.84 -3.53 -5.14
N GLN A 66 8.52 -4.45 -4.21
CA GLN A 66 9.22 -4.53 -2.92
C GLN A 66 10.67 -4.96 -3.05
N SER A 67 10.96 -5.95 -3.91
CA SER A 67 12.33 -6.45 -4.11
C SER A 67 13.24 -5.37 -4.71
N ALA A 68 12.71 -4.57 -5.63
CA ALA A 68 13.42 -3.45 -6.24
C ALA A 68 13.66 -2.30 -5.25
N ALA A 69 12.85 -2.19 -4.18
CA ALA A 69 13.03 -1.17 -3.15
C ALA A 69 14.22 -1.45 -2.21
N LEU A 70 14.60 -2.72 -1.99
CA LEU A 70 15.62 -3.11 -1.01
C LEU A 70 16.96 -2.38 -1.19
N PRO A 71 17.53 -2.26 -2.41
CA PRO A 71 18.78 -1.55 -2.62
C PRO A 71 18.74 -0.06 -2.21
N ALA A 72 17.56 0.56 -2.17
CA ALA A 72 17.44 1.96 -1.74
C ALA A 72 17.81 2.17 -0.25
N PHE A 73 17.87 1.08 0.52
CA PHE A 73 18.10 1.10 1.97
C PHE A 73 19.45 0.49 2.40
N THR A 74 20.33 0.14 1.45
CA THR A 74 21.61 -0.52 1.76
C THR A 74 22.69 0.44 2.29
N SER A 75 22.55 1.74 2.04
CA SER A 75 23.52 2.77 2.42
C SER A 75 22.81 4.07 2.80
N PRO A 76 23.28 4.81 3.83
CA PRO A 76 22.67 6.07 4.24
C PRO A 76 22.57 7.12 3.11
N ASN A 77 23.59 7.21 2.23
CA ASN A 77 23.57 8.15 1.09
C ASN A 77 22.45 7.79 0.11
N VAL A 78 22.40 6.52 -0.29
CA VAL A 78 21.38 5.97 -1.19
C VAL A 78 19.96 6.20 -0.62
N THR A 79 19.79 6.01 0.69
CA THR A 79 18.52 6.27 1.38
C THR A 79 18.13 7.75 1.35
N VAL A 80 19.09 8.67 1.51
CA VAL A 80 18.83 10.11 1.41
C VAL A 80 18.38 10.50 0.02
N ARG A 81 19.06 10.00 -1.02
CA ARG A 81 18.67 10.23 -2.43
C ARG A 81 17.28 9.68 -2.74
N PHE A 82 16.99 8.47 -2.28
CA PHE A 82 15.66 7.89 -2.42
C PHE A 82 14.57 8.77 -1.79
N ARG A 83 14.78 9.25 -0.55
CA ARG A 83 13.84 10.16 0.11
C ARG A 83 13.68 11.50 -0.61
N GLN A 84 14.75 12.03 -1.23
CA GLN A 84 14.69 13.23 -2.06
C GLN A 84 13.83 12.97 -3.30
N ALA A 85 14.12 11.90 -4.04
CA ALA A 85 13.36 11.54 -5.24
C ALA A 85 11.86 11.33 -4.96
N LEU A 86 11.49 10.68 -3.84
CA LEU A 86 10.09 10.56 -3.43
C LEU A 86 9.41 11.92 -3.19
N ARG A 87 10.13 12.89 -2.60
CA ARG A 87 9.60 14.24 -2.38
C ARG A 87 9.41 14.98 -3.70
N ASP A 88 10.42 14.94 -4.57
CA ASP A 88 10.41 15.66 -5.84
C ASP A 88 9.33 15.14 -6.80
N THR A 89 9.03 13.84 -6.73
CA THR A 89 7.99 13.21 -7.55
C THR A 89 6.60 13.23 -6.89
N GLY A 90 6.49 13.67 -5.63
CA GLY A 90 5.24 13.63 -4.88
C GLY A 90 4.75 12.22 -4.52
N LEU A 91 5.57 11.18 -4.75
CA LEU A 91 5.20 9.77 -4.55
C LEU A 91 5.40 9.29 -3.11
N GLY A 92 5.20 10.18 -2.14
CA GLY A 92 5.36 9.84 -0.73
C GLY A 92 4.30 8.86 -0.22
N PRO A 93 4.51 8.24 0.96
CA PRO A 93 3.56 7.30 1.57
C PRO A 93 2.14 7.86 1.74
N GLN A 94 1.97 9.18 1.79
CA GLN A 94 0.65 9.80 1.90
C GLN A 94 -0.20 9.67 0.62
N THR A 95 0.44 9.46 -0.53
CA THR A 95 -0.24 9.40 -1.85
C THR A 95 -1.24 8.26 -1.93
N GLU A 96 -0.93 7.12 -1.31
CA GLU A 96 -1.80 5.94 -1.27
C GLU A 96 -2.79 5.97 -0.09
N ILE A 97 -2.44 6.61 1.01
CA ILE A 97 -3.29 6.69 2.21
C ILE A 97 -4.46 7.66 2.01
N ALA A 98 -4.20 8.84 1.45
CA ALA A 98 -5.21 9.89 1.30
C ALA A 98 -6.50 9.45 0.59
N PRO A 99 -6.48 8.77 -0.59
CA PRO A 99 -7.72 8.34 -1.25
C PRO A 99 -8.49 7.28 -0.45
N LEU A 100 -7.80 6.36 0.23
CA LEU A 100 -8.42 5.36 1.11
C LEU A 100 -9.10 6.01 2.31
N ALA A 101 -8.38 6.91 3.00
CA ALA A 101 -8.90 7.64 4.15
C ALA A 101 -10.12 8.48 3.75
N ALA A 102 -10.07 9.16 2.60
CA ALA A 102 -11.19 9.94 2.08
C ALA A 102 -12.43 9.07 1.80
N TYR A 103 -12.25 7.89 1.21
CA TYR A 103 -13.33 6.92 1.00
C TYR A 103 -13.94 6.47 2.34
N LEU A 104 -13.10 6.05 3.29
CA LEU A 104 -13.55 5.57 4.60
C LEU A 104 -14.27 6.67 5.40
N ALA A 105 -13.79 7.91 5.34
CA ALA A 105 -14.44 9.06 5.96
C ALA A 105 -15.80 9.35 5.30
N ALA A 106 -15.92 9.17 3.98
CA ALA A 106 -17.20 9.32 3.29
C ALA A 106 -18.21 8.24 3.71
N GLU A 107 -17.79 6.97 3.75
CA GLU A 107 -18.63 5.86 4.23
C GLU A 107 -19.02 6.01 5.71
N GLN A 108 -18.12 6.54 6.54
CA GLN A 108 -18.40 6.84 7.94
C GLN A 108 -19.47 7.93 8.10
N ARG A 109 -19.42 9.01 7.31
CA ARG A 109 -20.48 10.03 7.29
C ARG A 109 -21.83 9.47 6.85
N LEU A 110 -21.83 8.40 6.05
CA LEU A 110 -23.04 7.68 5.63
C LEU A 110 -23.50 6.62 6.66
N GLY A 111 -22.79 6.47 7.79
CA GLY A 111 -23.09 5.47 8.82
C GLY A 111 -22.76 4.03 8.41
N ARG A 112 -22.02 3.84 7.31
CA ARG A 112 -21.65 2.53 6.75
C ARG A 112 -20.31 2.01 7.28
N VAL A 113 -19.52 2.90 7.87
CA VAL A 113 -18.36 2.58 8.71
C VAL A 113 -18.66 3.01 10.15
N ARG A 114 -18.21 2.22 11.13
CA ARG A 114 -18.38 2.49 12.56
C ARG A 114 -17.89 3.91 12.93
N ALA A 115 -18.60 4.57 13.83
CA ALA A 115 -18.32 5.97 14.18
C ALA A 115 -17.00 6.17 14.96
N ASP A 116 -16.51 5.11 15.61
CA ASP A 116 -15.25 5.06 16.37
C ASP A 116 -14.03 4.64 15.53
N ALA A 117 -14.22 4.27 14.25
CA ALA A 117 -13.09 4.03 13.35
C ALA A 117 -12.38 5.35 13.02
N ASP A 118 -11.05 5.32 13.03
CA ASP A 118 -10.22 6.37 12.47
C ASP A 118 -9.95 6.04 10.98
N PRO A 119 -10.51 6.80 10.02
CA PRO A 119 -10.34 6.53 8.59
C PRO A 119 -8.88 6.48 8.13
N ASP A 120 -8.05 7.38 8.66
CA ASP A 120 -6.63 7.45 8.33
C ASP A 120 -5.86 6.26 8.90
N ALA A 121 -6.13 5.89 10.16
CA ALA A 121 -5.51 4.72 10.76
C ALA A 121 -5.94 3.43 10.07
N SER A 122 -7.22 3.30 9.71
CA SER A 122 -7.74 2.15 8.98
C SER A 122 -7.15 2.03 7.58
N ALA A 123 -6.98 3.14 6.87
CA ALA A 123 -6.28 3.16 5.57
C ALA A 123 -4.83 2.68 5.70
N ARG A 124 -4.10 3.18 6.73
CA ARG A 124 -2.74 2.73 7.03
C ARG A 124 -2.67 1.24 7.36
N LEU A 125 -3.63 0.71 8.12
CA LEU A 125 -3.68 -0.72 8.46
C LEU A 125 -3.96 -1.61 7.24
N LEU A 126 -4.85 -1.18 6.33
CA LEU A 126 -5.11 -1.91 5.08
C LEU A 126 -3.82 -2.03 4.27
N VAL A 127 -3.14 -0.89 4.07
CA VAL A 127 -1.87 -0.82 3.35
C VAL A 127 -0.79 -1.66 4.04
N ALA A 128 -0.66 -1.54 5.36
CA ALA A 128 0.29 -2.32 6.15
C ALA A 128 0.06 -3.84 6.04
N GLY A 129 -1.20 -4.28 5.98
CA GLY A 129 -1.54 -5.69 5.74
C GLY A 129 -1.09 -6.18 4.37
N CYS A 130 -1.31 -5.37 3.32
CA CYS A 130 -0.88 -5.68 1.96
C CYS A 130 0.66 -5.75 1.87
N PHE A 131 1.33 -4.75 2.42
CA PHE A 131 2.79 -4.69 2.52
C PHE A 131 3.35 -5.89 3.30
N HIS A 132 2.79 -6.20 4.47
CA HIS A 132 3.24 -7.32 5.28
C HIS A 132 3.13 -8.66 4.52
N ARG A 133 2.00 -8.88 3.83
CA ARG A 133 1.81 -10.09 3.02
C ARG A 133 2.84 -10.21 1.90
N ALA A 134 3.15 -9.11 1.21
CA ALA A 134 4.19 -9.09 0.17
C ALA A 134 5.59 -9.29 0.75
N TYR A 135 5.87 -8.63 1.88
CA TYR A 135 7.14 -8.74 2.58
C TYR A 135 7.43 -10.17 3.01
N ILE A 136 6.47 -10.88 3.61
CA ILE A 136 6.64 -12.28 4.03
C ILE A 136 6.91 -13.20 2.82
N GLU A 137 6.27 -12.98 1.67
CA GLU A 137 6.52 -13.76 0.45
C GLU A 137 7.99 -13.75 0.02
N MET A 138 8.70 -12.63 0.25
CA MET A 138 10.12 -12.52 -0.05
C MET A 138 11.00 -13.42 0.82
N PHE A 139 10.55 -13.79 2.03
CA PHE A 139 11.31 -14.64 2.95
C PHE A 139 11.03 -16.12 2.74
N VAL A 140 9.76 -16.47 2.55
CA VAL A 140 9.31 -17.88 2.59
C VAL A 140 8.94 -18.43 1.22
N GLY A 141 8.87 -17.57 0.19
CA GLY A 141 8.40 -17.93 -1.14
C GLY A 141 6.86 -17.94 -1.23
N ALA A 142 6.34 -17.85 -2.46
CA ALA A 142 4.90 -17.76 -2.71
C ALA A 142 4.13 -19.01 -2.22
N ASP A 143 4.72 -20.20 -2.36
CA ASP A 143 4.08 -21.47 -2.02
C ASP A 143 3.89 -21.69 -0.51
N ALA A 144 4.64 -20.98 0.32
CA ALA A 144 4.56 -21.07 1.79
C ALA A 144 3.62 -20.02 2.41
N CYS A 145 3.09 -19.10 1.61
CA CYS A 145 2.14 -18.10 2.07
C CYS A 145 0.69 -18.53 1.80
N PRO A 146 -0.29 -18.03 2.57
CA PRO A 146 -1.68 -18.14 2.17
C PRO A 146 -1.90 -17.55 0.77
N ALA A 147 -2.85 -18.10 0.02
CA ALA A 147 -3.24 -17.57 -1.28
C ALA A 147 -3.59 -16.07 -1.15
N ARG A 148 -3.14 -15.25 -2.10
CA ARG A 148 -3.26 -13.78 -2.04
C ARG A 148 -4.68 -13.31 -1.76
N ASP A 149 -5.66 -13.98 -2.37
CA ASP A 149 -7.08 -13.70 -2.20
C ASP A 149 -7.61 -14.03 -0.80
N VAL A 150 -7.05 -15.06 -0.14
CA VAL A 150 -7.35 -15.36 1.26
C VAL A 150 -6.80 -14.23 2.14
N SER A 151 -5.54 -13.84 1.97
CA SER A 151 -4.95 -12.74 2.73
C SER A 151 -5.70 -11.41 2.53
N ALA A 152 -6.10 -11.09 1.30
CA ALA A 152 -6.88 -9.87 1.01
C ALA A 152 -8.22 -9.85 1.77
N ARG A 153 -8.93 -10.98 1.81
CA ARG A 153 -10.17 -11.12 2.59
C ARG A 153 -9.92 -10.97 4.09
N GLU A 154 -8.86 -11.58 4.60
CA GLU A 154 -8.50 -11.49 6.02
C GLU A 154 -8.17 -10.07 6.43
N ILE A 155 -7.34 -9.36 5.66
CA ILE A 155 -7.01 -7.95 5.89
C ILE A 155 -8.30 -7.13 5.98
N VAL A 156 -9.17 -7.19 4.97
CA VAL A 156 -10.41 -6.40 4.95
C VAL A 156 -11.35 -6.77 6.10
N ARG A 157 -11.51 -8.07 6.36
CA ARG A 157 -12.38 -8.56 7.44
C ARG A 157 -11.91 -8.09 8.81
N GLU A 158 -10.61 -8.13 9.07
CA GLU A 158 -10.04 -7.79 10.38
C GLU A 158 -9.88 -6.28 10.62
N LEU A 159 -10.07 -5.43 9.61
CA LEU A 159 -10.28 -3.99 9.85
C LEU A 159 -11.59 -3.72 10.60
N ARG A 160 -12.55 -4.65 10.55
CA ARG A 160 -13.83 -4.61 11.28
C ARG A 160 -14.61 -3.30 11.05
N LEU A 161 -14.55 -2.71 9.87
CA LEU A 161 -15.04 -1.33 9.65
C LEU A 161 -16.56 -1.19 9.69
N GLU A 162 -17.29 -2.20 9.22
CA GLU A 162 -18.75 -2.14 9.13
C GLU A 162 -19.37 -2.20 10.55
N PRO A 163 -20.43 -1.41 10.82
CA PRO A 163 -21.14 -1.45 12.11
C PRO A 163 -21.66 -2.86 12.42
N ALA A 164 -21.73 -3.18 13.72
CA ALA A 164 -22.43 -4.39 14.13
C ALA A 164 -23.89 -4.32 13.67
N PRO A 165 -24.50 -5.46 13.26
CA PRO A 165 -25.93 -5.50 12.97
C PRO A 165 -26.69 -4.95 14.18
N GLN A 166 -27.49 -3.90 13.98
CA GLN A 166 -28.36 -3.40 15.04
C GLN A 166 -29.35 -4.53 15.37
N PRO A 167 -29.51 -4.93 16.65
CA PRO A 167 -30.53 -5.90 17.01
C PRO A 167 -31.87 -5.36 16.51
N ALA A 168 -32.61 -6.18 15.76
CA ALA A 168 -33.93 -5.82 15.28
C ALA A 168 -34.75 -5.35 16.48
N GLY A 169 -35.23 -4.10 16.42
CA GLY A 169 -35.89 -3.42 17.54
C GLY A 169 -36.99 -4.28 18.14
N ARG A 170 -37.02 -4.33 19.46
CA ARG A 170 -38.06 -4.97 20.27
C ARG A 170 -39.31 -4.10 20.33
#